data_AF-A0A842P8M6-F1
#
_entry.id   AF-A0A842P8M6-F1
#
_cell.length_a   1.000
_cell.length_b   1.000
_cell.length_c   1.000
_cell.angle_alpha   90.00
_cell.angle_beta   90.00
_cell.angle_gamma   90.00
#
_symmetry.space_group_name_H-M   'P 1'
#
loop_
_entity.id
_entity.type
_entity.pdbx_description
1 polymer ?
#
loop_
_entity_poly.entity_id
_entity_poly.type
_entity_poly.pdbx_seq_one_letter_code
_entity_poly.pdbx_strand_id
1 'polypeptide(L)'
;MRLGIFLCTCNNTVNIDFKKVKKGLGNEKEVEVVELHDQLCQGGLDYIIDDFRRFGLDGIIIVGCTEKKRIFERVTSGFGCDTFFLNVREHCGWVHERKEATEKAKCMLRAAIGYVALKSSIPEPKKIAVDVGYDVLVIGDGGEDGEAIEVAKSLSNLANLHLVTENVQEWCDDIVIHVGEVKAVRGNIGEFEVEIERDIDVERCISCGLCADACPKNAIRYDAVYTIEEGCDECGDCIEVCPTDAIDFHSREVIHAGQILAITKDKGKEWKWAAQFGIYTAAVDDEDALGKTIELVSNLGEIEKDKFLDLDLERCASGRSELIGCESCLPCPYGAITRDGDKIAFSDVSCQGCGLCTSLCPLSVPQLQEYPNHLIYSQIENLLSGDLAKKVLLFVCPEHFETLNAVGRKKINYPALLPLFVPCIDLLSETQILGAFALGADGVILLGCENCHRETIESTIKFANMTLSAFDLGSGSGSGSGSGSGSGSGS
;
A
#
# COMPACT_ATOMS: atom_id res chain seq x y z
N MET A 1 1.13 -23.27 -22.08
CA MET A 1 -0.10 -23.12 -21.28
C MET A 1 -1.29 -23.23 -22.23
N ARG A 2 -2.34 -23.95 -21.83
CA ARG A 2 -3.62 -24.09 -22.54
C ARG A 2 -4.66 -23.20 -21.86
N LEU A 3 -4.88 -22.01 -22.40
CA LEU A 3 -5.72 -21.00 -21.80
C LEU A 3 -7.14 -21.02 -22.38
N GLY A 4 -8.16 -20.98 -21.52
CA GLY A 4 -9.54 -20.73 -21.93
C GLY A 4 -9.94 -19.27 -21.75
N ILE A 5 -10.50 -18.63 -22.77
CA ILE A 5 -10.99 -17.25 -22.69
C ILE A 5 -12.52 -17.24 -22.77
N PHE A 6 -13.17 -16.73 -21.74
CA PHE A 6 -14.63 -16.65 -21.67
C PHE A 6 -15.08 -15.19 -21.71
N LEU A 7 -15.63 -14.80 -22.86
CA LEU A 7 -16.17 -13.47 -23.11
C LEU A 7 -17.62 -13.41 -22.61
N CYS A 8 -17.95 -12.43 -21.76
CA CYS A 8 -19.28 -12.23 -21.22
C CYS A 8 -19.86 -10.88 -21.67
N THR A 9 -21.01 -10.88 -22.36
CA THR A 9 -21.70 -9.64 -22.76
C THR A 9 -22.44 -8.96 -21.61
N CYS A 10 -22.45 -9.57 -20.43
CA CYS A 10 -23.23 -9.18 -19.26
C CYS A 10 -24.69 -8.86 -19.63
N ASN A 11 -25.34 -9.80 -20.32
CA ASN A 11 -26.69 -9.67 -20.86
C ASN A 11 -26.80 -8.53 -21.90
N ASN A 12 -25.83 -8.43 -22.81
CA ASN A 12 -25.73 -7.41 -23.84
C ASN A 12 -25.68 -5.95 -23.33
N THR A 13 -25.24 -5.74 -22.09
CA THR A 13 -25.14 -4.40 -21.48
C THR A 13 -23.79 -3.73 -21.71
N VAL A 14 -22.80 -4.46 -22.23
CA VAL A 14 -21.44 -3.96 -22.47
C VAL A 14 -21.30 -3.50 -23.92
N ASN A 15 -20.87 -2.26 -24.13
CA ASN A 15 -20.76 -1.65 -25.47
C ASN A 15 -19.51 -2.13 -26.23
N ILE A 16 -19.33 -3.45 -26.39
CA ILE A 16 -18.16 -4.05 -27.05
C ILE A 16 -18.64 -5.01 -28.14
N ASP A 17 -17.99 -4.99 -29.31
CA ASP A 17 -18.18 -6.02 -30.32
C ASP A 17 -17.32 -7.26 -29.99
N PHE A 18 -17.85 -8.11 -29.12
CA PHE A 18 -17.17 -9.34 -28.70
C PHE A 18 -16.94 -10.34 -29.85
N LYS A 19 -17.71 -10.27 -30.93
CA LYS A 19 -17.46 -11.10 -32.11
C LYS A 19 -16.17 -10.66 -32.81
N LYS A 20 -15.96 -9.34 -32.91
CA LYS A 20 -14.70 -8.78 -33.43
C LYS A 20 -13.52 -9.07 -32.49
N VAL A 21 -13.73 -9.03 -31.18
CA VAL A 21 -12.70 -9.44 -30.19
C VAL A 21 -12.35 -10.92 -30.36
N LYS A 22 -13.33 -11.84 -30.34
CA LYS A 22 -13.13 -13.28 -30.54
C LYS A 22 -12.38 -13.59 -31.84
N LYS A 23 -12.76 -12.94 -32.96
CA LYS A 23 -12.08 -13.12 -34.26
C LYS A 23 -10.60 -12.68 -34.23
N GLY A 24 -10.26 -11.71 -33.39
CA GLY A 24 -8.89 -11.21 -33.25
C GLY A 24 -7.94 -12.15 -32.50
N LEU A 25 -8.45 -13.19 -31.84
CA LEU A 25 -7.68 -14.10 -30.97
C LEU A 25 -7.30 -15.43 -31.64
N GLY A 26 -7.82 -15.72 -32.84
CA GLY A 26 -7.71 -17.05 -33.45
C GLY A 26 -6.30 -17.54 -33.81
N ASN A 27 -5.26 -16.74 -33.55
CA ASN A 27 -3.85 -17.07 -33.85
C ASN A 27 -2.94 -17.04 -32.61
N GLU A 28 -3.47 -16.81 -31.41
CA GLU A 28 -2.67 -16.78 -30.18
C GLU A 28 -2.31 -18.22 -29.77
N LYS A 29 -1.01 -18.53 -29.62
CA LYS A 29 -0.54 -19.92 -29.41
C LYS A 29 -0.95 -20.49 -28.06
N GLU A 30 -1.14 -19.61 -27.08
CA GLU A 30 -1.45 -19.93 -25.69
C GLU A 30 -2.96 -20.15 -25.48
N VAL A 31 -3.80 -19.79 -26.45
CA VAL A 31 -5.26 -19.81 -26.33
C VAL A 31 -5.82 -21.07 -26.99
N GLU A 32 -6.36 -21.97 -26.15
CA GLU A 32 -6.94 -23.24 -26.60
C GLU A 32 -8.41 -23.09 -27.00
N VAL A 33 -9.18 -22.31 -26.24
CA VAL A 33 -10.61 -22.10 -26.49
C VAL A 33 -11.01 -20.66 -26.19
N VAL A 34 -11.91 -20.12 -27.02
CA VAL A 34 -12.54 -18.81 -26.79
C VAL A 34 -14.05 -18.95 -26.90
N GLU A 35 -14.77 -18.73 -25.81
CA GLU A 35 -16.23 -18.80 -25.78
C GLU A 35 -16.89 -17.44 -25.54
N LEU A 36 -18.10 -17.27 -26.09
CA LEU A 36 -18.89 -16.05 -25.95
C LEU A 36 -20.25 -16.39 -25.35
N HIS A 37 -20.53 -15.81 -24.19
CA HIS A 37 -21.77 -16.01 -23.45
C HIS A 37 -22.41 -14.69 -23.05
N ASP A 38 -23.73 -14.71 -22.87
CA ASP A 38 -24.45 -13.53 -22.39
C ASP A 38 -24.48 -13.44 -20.86
N GLN A 39 -24.66 -14.56 -20.17
CA GLN A 39 -24.85 -14.61 -18.72
C GLN A 39 -23.97 -15.67 -18.07
N LEU A 40 -22.64 -15.48 -18.19
CA LEU A 40 -21.66 -16.46 -17.73
C LEU A 40 -21.85 -16.83 -16.24
N CYS A 41 -22.23 -15.86 -15.40
CA CYS A 41 -22.40 -16.03 -13.97
C CYS A 41 -23.78 -16.55 -13.50
N GLN A 42 -24.73 -16.80 -14.41
CA GLN A 42 -26.06 -17.33 -14.09
C GLN A 42 -26.36 -18.69 -14.73
N GLY A 43 -25.67 -19.04 -15.83
CA GLY A 43 -25.81 -20.35 -16.47
C GLY A 43 -24.62 -20.74 -17.35
N GLY A 44 -23.50 -20.03 -17.24
CA GLY A 44 -22.30 -20.28 -18.04
C GLY A 44 -21.31 -21.27 -17.42
N LEU A 45 -21.46 -21.61 -16.13
CA LEU A 45 -20.48 -22.40 -15.38
C LEU A 45 -20.33 -23.82 -15.91
N ASP A 46 -21.43 -24.43 -16.35
CA ASP A 46 -21.41 -25.79 -16.91
C ASP A 46 -20.57 -25.85 -18.18
N TYR A 47 -20.58 -24.80 -19.00
CA TYR A 47 -19.74 -24.70 -20.20
C TYR A 47 -18.26 -24.60 -19.83
N ILE A 48 -17.92 -23.81 -18.82
CA ILE A 48 -16.55 -23.70 -18.32
C ILE A 48 -16.06 -25.07 -17.83
N ILE A 49 -16.87 -25.78 -17.03
CA ILE A 49 -16.56 -27.12 -16.52
C ILE A 49 -16.37 -28.13 -17.66
N ASP A 50 -17.25 -28.09 -18.65
CA ASP A 50 -17.15 -28.95 -19.84
C ASP A 50 -15.87 -28.68 -20.62
N ASP A 51 -15.49 -27.42 -20.80
CA ASP A 51 -14.28 -27.04 -21.52
C ASP A 51 -13.00 -27.43 -20.75
N PHE A 52 -12.98 -27.30 -19.43
CA PHE A 52 -11.90 -27.86 -18.60
C PHE A 52 -11.71 -29.36 -18.85
N ARG A 53 -12.81 -30.11 -18.91
CA ARG A 53 -12.78 -31.57 -19.13
C ARG A 53 -12.38 -31.93 -20.57
N ARG A 54 -12.80 -31.16 -21.56
CA ARG A 54 -12.55 -31.44 -22.99
C ARG A 54 -11.15 -31.06 -23.44
N PHE A 55 -10.68 -29.90 -23.01
CA PHE A 55 -9.43 -29.32 -23.51
C PHE A 55 -8.27 -29.44 -22.52
N GLY A 56 -8.56 -29.75 -21.25
CA GLY A 56 -7.55 -29.83 -20.20
C GLY A 56 -6.87 -28.48 -19.96
N LEU A 57 -7.66 -27.43 -19.77
CA LEU A 57 -7.13 -26.07 -19.62
C LEU A 57 -6.23 -25.96 -18.39
N ASP A 58 -5.13 -25.22 -18.51
CA ASP A 58 -4.18 -24.95 -17.41
C ASP A 58 -4.56 -23.66 -16.64
N GLY A 59 -5.49 -22.87 -17.18
CA GLY A 59 -6.00 -21.63 -16.57
C GLY A 59 -7.05 -20.97 -17.47
N ILE A 60 -7.76 -19.97 -16.94
CA ILE A 60 -8.78 -19.24 -17.71
C ILE A 60 -8.71 -17.73 -17.52
N ILE A 61 -9.15 -16.98 -18.54
CA ILE A 61 -9.43 -15.55 -18.45
C ILE A 61 -10.93 -15.33 -18.59
N ILE A 62 -11.54 -14.75 -17.55
CA ILE A 62 -12.91 -14.26 -17.59
C ILE A 62 -12.90 -12.79 -18.04
N VAL A 63 -13.45 -12.53 -19.22
CA VAL A 63 -13.54 -11.19 -19.82
C VAL A 63 -14.97 -10.67 -19.66
N GLY A 64 -15.22 -9.86 -18.64
CA GLY A 64 -16.56 -9.43 -18.27
C GLY A 64 -16.57 -8.41 -17.13
N CYS A 65 -17.48 -8.59 -16.19
CA CYS A 65 -17.47 -7.84 -14.92
C CYS A 65 -16.86 -8.67 -13.79
N THR A 66 -16.66 -8.05 -12.64
CA THR A 66 -15.98 -8.68 -11.48
C THR A 66 -16.89 -8.91 -10.27
N GLU A 67 -18.19 -8.70 -10.40
CA GLU A 67 -19.18 -8.82 -9.30
C GLU A 67 -19.27 -10.24 -8.71
N LYS A 68 -19.08 -11.27 -9.55
CA LYS A 68 -19.25 -12.69 -9.15
C LYS A 68 -17.96 -13.51 -9.27
N LYS A 69 -16.79 -12.86 -9.08
CA LYS A 69 -15.45 -13.50 -9.15
C LYS A 69 -15.36 -14.83 -8.39
N ARG A 70 -15.78 -14.82 -7.12
CA ARG A 70 -15.73 -15.98 -6.21
C ARG A 70 -16.39 -17.26 -6.75
N ILE A 71 -17.40 -17.13 -7.62
CA ILE A 71 -18.06 -18.30 -8.21
C ILE A 71 -17.14 -18.98 -9.22
N PHE A 72 -16.43 -18.22 -10.04
CA PHE A 72 -15.49 -18.74 -11.03
C PHE A 72 -14.25 -19.32 -10.35
N GLU A 73 -13.67 -18.60 -9.40
CA GLU A 73 -12.52 -19.07 -8.61
C GLU A 73 -12.83 -20.40 -7.92
N ARG A 74 -14.01 -20.53 -7.28
CA ARG A 74 -14.41 -21.79 -6.65
C ARG A 74 -14.49 -22.95 -7.64
N VAL A 75 -14.96 -22.71 -8.86
CA VAL A 75 -15.03 -23.74 -9.89
C VAL A 75 -13.62 -24.12 -10.34
N THR A 76 -12.75 -23.16 -10.64
CA THR A 76 -11.40 -23.44 -11.15
C THR A 76 -10.46 -24.03 -10.11
N SER A 77 -10.58 -23.64 -8.85
CA SER A 77 -9.83 -24.28 -7.75
C SER A 77 -10.15 -25.76 -7.65
N GLY A 78 -11.38 -26.19 -7.98
CA GLY A 78 -11.74 -27.61 -8.08
C GLY A 78 -10.98 -28.38 -9.17
N PHE A 79 -10.37 -27.68 -10.13
CA PHE A 79 -9.50 -28.22 -11.17
C PHE A 79 -8.01 -27.90 -10.94
N GLY A 80 -7.66 -27.25 -9.83
CA GLY A 80 -6.28 -26.82 -9.54
C GLY A 80 -5.74 -25.81 -10.54
N CYS A 81 -6.60 -24.97 -11.12
CA CYS A 81 -6.24 -23.99 -12.14
C CYS A 81 -6.53 -22.55 -11.67
N ASP A 82 -5.72 -21.62 -12.16
CA ASP A 82 -5.88 -20.19 -11.88
C ASP A 82 -7.01 -19.57 -12.70
N THR A 83 -7.72 -18.61 -12.09
CA THR A 83 -8.67 -17.73 -12.79
C THR A 83 -8.15 -16.31 -12.81
N PHE A 84 -8.04 -15.75 -14.00
CA PHE A 84 -7.73 -14.34 -14.22
C PHE A 84 -8.97 -13.59 -14.67
N PHE A 85 -9.12 -12.35 -14.19
CA PHE A 85 -10.26 -11.51 -14.53
C PHE A 85 -9.81 -10.28 -15.29
N LEU A 86 -10.45 -10.06 -16.43
CA LEU A 86 -10.34 -8.81 -17.15
C LEU A 86 -11.66 -8.05 -17.08
N ASN A 87 -11.70 -6.99 -16.28
CA ASN A 87 -12.87 -6.13 -16.21
C ASN A 87 -12.98 -5.28 -17.48
N VAL A 88 -13.88 -5.66 -18.39
CA VAL A 88 -14.19 -4.89 -19.59
C VAL A 88 -15.55 -4.20 -19.50
N ARG A 89 -16.32 -4.39 -18.42
CA ARG A 89 -17.61 -3.72 -18.25
C ARG A 89 -17.40 -2.31 -17.71
N GLU A 90 -16.94 -2.18 -16.48
CA GLU A 90 -16.71 -0.89 -15.83
C GLU A 90 -15.51 -0.14 -16.42
N HIS A 91 -14.40 -0.83 -16.69
CA HIS A 91 -13.16 -0.18 -17.13
C HIS A 91 -13.14 0.08 -18.65
N CYS A 92 -14.13 -0.38 -19.41
CA CYS A 92 -14.13 -0.28 -20.86
C CYS A 92 -15.53 -0.02 -21.46
N GLY A 93 -16.40 -1.01 -21.55
CA GLY A 93 -17.63 -0.95 -22.33
C GLY A 93 -18.74 -0.04 -21.80
N TRP A 94 -18.70 0.41 -20.54
CA TRP A 94 -19.66 1.38 -20.00
C TRP A 94 -19.24 2.84 -20.11
N VAL A 95 -17.99 3.09 -20.48
CA VAL A 95 -17.36 4.42 -20.45
C VAL A 95 -16.81 4.86 -21.80
N HIS A 96 -16.92 4.01 -22.83
CA HIS A 96 -16.46 4.28 -24.20
C HIS A 96 -17.53 3.93 -25.23
N GLU A 97 -17.45 4.61 -26.37
CA GLU A 97 -18.24 4.27 -27.55
C GLU A 97 -17.83 2.92 -28.16
N ARG A 98 -18.75 2.25 -28.86
CA ARG A 98 -18.61 0.84 -29.24
C ARG A 98 -17.30 0.52 -29.95
N LYS A 99 -16.89 1.38 -30.88
CA LYS A 99 -15.68 1.19 -31.69
C LYS A 99 -14.42 1.30 -30.82
N GLU A 100 -14.32 2.36 -30.02
CA GLU A 100 -13.19 2.62 -29.13
C GLU A 100 -13.11 1.56 -28.03
N ALA A 101 -14.24 1.22 -27.40
CA ALA A 101 -14.36 0.14 -26.42
C ALA A 101 -13.88 -1.21 -26.98
N THR A 102 -14.21 -1.51 -28.24
CA THR A 102 -13.80 -2.77 -28.87
C THR A 102 -12.29 -2.84 -29.08
N GLU A 103 -11.66 -1.75 -29.53
CA GLU A 103 -10.20 -1.74 -29.72
C GLU A 103 -9.47 -1.73 -28.38
N LYS A 104 -9.94 -0.95 -27.40
CA LYS A 104 -9.41 -0.96 -26.03
C LYS A 104 -9.49 -2.35 -25.40
N ALA A 105 -10.61 -3.04 -25.52
CA ALA A 105 -10.78 -4.39 -24.99
C ALA A 105 -9.80 -5.40 -25.61
N LYS A 106 -9.44 -5.27 -26.89
CA LYS A 106 -8.40 -6.12 -27.51
C LYS A 106 -7.02 -5.84 -26.92
N CYS A 107 -6.65 -4.58 -26.71
CA CYS A 107 -5.38 -4.22 -26.08
C CYS A 107 -5.28 -4.85 -24.69
N MET A 108 -6.32 -4.65 -23.88
CA MET A 108 -6.38 -5.18 -22.52
C MET A 108 -6.36 -6.71 -22.49
N LEU A 109 -7.02 -7.38 -23.45
CA LEU A 109 -7.03 -8.84 -23.53
C LEU A 109 -5.68 -9.41 -23.97
N ARG A 110 -4.98 -8.79 -24.93
CA ARG A 110 -3.61 -9.20 -25.29
C ARG A 110 -2.66 -9.06 -24.10
N ALA A 111 -2.75 -7.95 -23.37
CA ALA A 111 -1.98 -7.76 -22.15
C ALA A 111 -2.29 -8.83 -21.11
N ALA A 112 -3.57 -9.15 -20.89
CA ALA A 112 -3.97 -10.23 -19.99
C ALA A 112 -3.42 -11.60 -20.42
N ILE A 113 -3.46 -11.94 -21.71
CA ILE A 113 -2.88 -13.20 -22.23
C ILE A 113 -1.37 -13.23 -21.98
N GLY A 114 -0.66 -12.15 -22.33
CA GLY A 114 0.78 -12.04 -22.10
C GLY A 114 1.16 -12.09 -20.62
N TYR A 115 0.35 -11.49 -19.75
CA TYR A 115 0.52 -11.54 -18.30
C TYR A 115 0.45 -12.98 -17.81
N VAL A 116 -0.62 -13.69 -18.18
CA VAL A 116 -0.88 -15.06 -17.73
C VAL A 116 0.20 -16.01 -18.24
N ALA A 117 0.59 -15.88 -19.51
CA ALA A 117 1.67 -16.67 -20.10
C ALA A 117 2.99 -16.49 -19.34
N LEU A 118 3.37 -15.24 -19.02
CA LEU A 118 4.61 -14.96 -18.28
C LEU A 118 4.52 -15.33 -16.81
N LYS A 119 3.40 -15.05 -16.13
CA LYS A 119 3.20 -15.37 -14.70
C LYS A 119 3.37 -16.86 -14.43
N SER A 120 2.97 -17.73 -15.37
CA SER A 120 3.19 -19.18 -15.27
C SER A 120 4.67 -19.60 -15.22
N SER A 121 5.60 -18.72 -15.64
CA SER A 121 7.05 -18.94 -15.59
C SER A 121 7.74 -18.24 -14.40
N ILE A 122 7.00 -17.40 -13.67
CA ILE A 122 7.50 -16.69 -12.50
C ILE A 122 7.34 -17.62 -11.29
N PRO A 123 8.40 -17.91 -10.53
CA PRO A 123 8.31 -18.73 -9.32
C PRO A 123 7.34 -18.11 -8.31
N GLU A 124 6.56 -18.95 -7.62
CA GLU A 124 5.79 -18.50 -6.46
C GLU A 124 6.75 -17.97 -5.38
N PRO A 125 6.37 -16.87 -4.71
CA PRO A 125 7.20 -16.32 -3.65
C PRO A 125 7.31 -17.33 -2.51
N LYS A 126 8.49 -17.39 -1.89
CA LYS A 126 8.66 -18.19 -0.68
C LYS A 126 7.85 -17.55 0.44
N LYS A 127 7.09 -18.35 1.18
CA LYS A 127 6.43 -17.88 2.40
C LYS A 127 7.40 -17.91 3.58
N ILE A 128 7.30 -16.89 4.42
CA ILE A 128 7.96 -16.82 5.74
C ILE A 128 6.88 -16.80 6.81
N ALA A 129 7.13 -17.52 7.91
CA ALA A 129 6.32 -17.43 9.11
C ALA A 129 6.85 -16.28 9.98
N VAL A 130 5.96 -15.44 10.49
CA VAL A 130 6.27 -14.36 11.40
C VAL A 130 5.39 -14.52 12.63
N ASP A 131 6.02 -14.64 13.80
CA ASP A 131 5.29 -14.61 15.06
C ASP A 131 5.16 -13.16 15.51
N VAL A 132 3.93 -12.65 15.47
CA VAL A 132 3.61 -11.28 15.87
C VAL A 132 3.22 -11.20 17.34
N GLY A 133 2.85 -12.33 17.95
CA GLY A 133 2.32 -12.36 19.31
C GLY A 133 0.98 -11.64 19.46
N TYR A 134 0.65 -11.28 20.70
CA TYR A 134 -0.63 -10.66 21.06
C TYR A 134 -0.45 -9.37 21.86
N ASP A 135 0.76 -8.84 21.98
CA ASP A 135 1.03 -7.60 22.70
C ASP A 135 0.89 -6.40 21.75
N VAL A 136 -0.03 -5.49 22.07
CA VAL A 136 -0.34 -4.33 21.24
C VAL A 136 -0.18 -3.06 22.06
N LEU A 137 0.58 -2.12 21.52
CA LEU A 137 0.72 -0.79 22.07
C LEU A 137 -0.18 0.20 21.32
N VAL A 138 -1.11 0.82 22.02
CA VAL A 138 -1.88 1.96 21.53
C VAL A 138 -1.19 3.25 21.97
N ILE A 139 -1.02 4.22 21.06
CA ILE A 139 -0.45 5.54 21.35
C ILE A 139 -1.51 6.58 20.99
N GLY A 140 -1.90 7.44 21.93
CA GLY A 140 -2.86 8.51 21.65
C GLY A 140 -3.49 9.09 22.92
N ASP A 141 -4.48 9.97 22.73
CA ASP A 141 -5.17 10.67 23.83
C ASP A 141 -6.06 9.72 24.65
N GLY A 142 -5.82 9.65 25.96
CA GLY A 142 -6.57 8.85 26.94
C GLY A 142 -7.57 9.63 27.82
N GLY A 143 -7.96 10.86 27.43
CA GLY A 143 -8.96 11.68 28.14
C GLY A 143 -10.44 11.30 27.89
N GLU A 144 -11.38 12.13 28.36
CA GLU A 144 -12.85 11.95 28.25
C GLU A 144 -13.37 11.82 26.80
N ASP A 145 -12.68 12.40 25.82
CA ASP A 145 -12.92 12.26 24.37
C ASP A 145 -11.83 11.37 23.70
N GLY A 146 -11.13 10.55 24.48
CA GLY A 146 -9.94 9.82 24.07
C GLY A 146 -10.24 8.59 23.21
N GLU A 147 -10.26 8.75 21.90
CA GLU A 147 -10.46 7.62 20.97
C GLU A 147 -9.44 6.48 21.18
N ALA A 148 -8.23 6.78 21.68
CA ALA A 148 -7.22 5.76 21.97
C ALA A 148 -7.62 4.83 23.11
N ILE A 149 -8.22 5.33 24.19
CA ILE A 149 -8.67 4.47 25.29
C ILE A 149 -9.89 3.64 24.88
N GLU A 150 -10.79 4.17 24.06
CA GLU A 150 -11.95 3.42 23.55
C GLU A 150 -11.56 2.30 22.59
N VAL A 151 -10.64 2.58 21.67
CA VAL A 151 -10.09 1.57 20.76
C VAL A 151 -9.31 0.51 21.53
N ALA A 152 -8.51 0.90 22.52
CA ALA A 152 -7.83 -0.03 23.40
C ALA A 152 -8.85 -0.91 24.17
N LYS A 153 -9.86 -0.33 24.82
CA LYS A 153 -10.94 -1.10 25.48
C LYS A 153 -11.61 -2.10 24.54
N SER A 154 -11.77 -1.76 23.26
CA SER A 154 -12.35 -2.65 22.24
C SER A 154 -11.42 -3.81 21.86
N LEU A 155 -10.10 -3.60 21.94
CA LEU A 155 -9.07 -4.59 21.61
C LEU A 155 -8.68 -5.51 22.78
N SER A 156 -8.98 -5.15 24.03
CA SER A 156 -8.52 -5.90 25.22
C SER A 156 -9.01 -7.34 25.31
N ASN A 157 -10.09 -7.67 24.59
CA ASN A 157 -10.59 -9.05 24.49
C ASN A 157 -9.78 -9.93 23.52
N LEU A 158 -8.90 -9.34 22.71
CA LEU A 158 -8.18 -10.01 21.62
C LEU A 158 -6.65 -9.99 21.82
N ALA A 159 -6.13 -9.02 22.58
CA ALA A 159 -4.70 -8.75 22.72
C ALA A 159 -4.37 -8.22 24.12
N ASN A 160 -3.12 -8.40 24.56
CA ASN A 160 -2.58 -7.73 25.75
C ASN A 160 -2.29 -6.28 25.39
N LEU A 161 -2.87 -5.33 26.11
CA LEU A 161 -2.80 -3.93 25.72
C LEU A 161 -1.94 -3.08 26.63
N HIS A 162 -1.11 -2.29 25.96
CA HIS A 162 -0.41 -1.16 26.51
C HIS A 162 -1.03 0.12 25.90
N LEU A 163 -1.21 1.16 26.70
CA LEU A 163 -1.61 2.49 26.21
C LEU A 163 -0.55 3.49 26.62
N VAL A 164 0.06 4.19 25.67
CA VAL A 164 0.90 5.36 25.94
C VAL A 164 0.10 6.62 25.65
N THR A 165 0.01 7.50 26.65
CA THR A 165 -0.72 8.76 26.58
C THR A 165 -0.01 9.84 27.40
N GLU A 166 -0.18 11.10 27.02
CA GLU A 166 0.30 12.25 27.81
C GLU A 166 -0.72 12.66 28.89
N ASN A 167 -1.97 12.20 28.79
CA ASN A 167 -3.05 12.52 29.71
C ASN A 167 -3.88 11.26 30.05
N VAL A 168 -4.21 11.09 31.33
CA VAL A 168 -5.08 10.00 31.82
C VAL A 168 -6.15 10.59 32.71
N GLN A 169 -7.41 10.54 32.25
CA GLN A 169 -8.57 10.97 33.03
C GLN A 169 -9.37 9.77 33.57
N GLU A 170 -9.34 8.63 32.87
CA GLU A 170 -9.98 7.39 33.29
C GLU A 170 -8.95 6.25 33.39
N TRP A 171 -8.98 5.50 34.50
CA TRP A 171 -8.14 4.32 34.69
C TRP A 171 -8.88 3.05 34.27
N CYS A 172 -8.21 2.15 33.55
CA CYS A 172 -8.76 0.88 33.09
C CYS A 172 -7.85 -0.28 33.53
N ASP A 173 -8.38 -1.21 34.32
CA ASP A 173 -7.60 -2.33 34.88
C ASP A 173 -7.16 -3.36 33.83
N ASP A 174 -7.86 -3.43 32.69
CA ASP A 174 -7.58 -4.38 31.61
C ASP A 174 -6.47 -3.89 30.66
N ILE A 175 -5.93 -2.68 30.88
CA ILE A 175 -4.96 -2.02 30.00
C ILE A 175 -3.79 -1.52 30.84
N VAL A 176 -2.56 -1.81 30.43
CA VAL A 176 -1.37 -1.25 31.07
C VAL A 176 -1.15 0.16 30.55
N ILE A 177 -1.46 1.17 31.37
CA ILE A 177 -1.35 2.58 30.99
C ILE A 177 0.03 3.14 31.36
N HIS A 178 0.68 3.72 30.36
CA HIS A 178 1.98 4.38 30.45
C HIS A 178 1.79 5.86 30.19
N VAL A 179 2.12 6.70 31.17
CA VAL A 179 2.02 8.16 31.00
C VAL A 179 3.36 8.73 30.60
N GLY A 180 3.45 9.29 29.40
CA GLY A 180 4.69 9.81 28.84
C GLY A 180 4.63 10.07 27.34
N GLU A 181 5.73 10.59 26.80
CA GLU A 181 5.88 10.89 25.38
C GLU A 181 6.77 9.84 24.71
N VAL A 182 6.33 9.32 23.55
CA VAL A 182 7.15 8.40 22.73
C VAL A 182 8.32 9.16 22.10
N LYS A 183 9.56 8.75 22.42
CA LYS A 183 10.78 9.34 21.86
C LYS A 183 11.35 8.54 20.70
N ALA A 184 11.28 7.21 20.76
CA ALA A 184 11.78 6.35 19.70
C ALA A 184 11.01 5.03 19.59
N VAL A 185 10.95 4.50 18.38
CA VAL A 185 10.46 3.15 18.09
C VAL A 185 11.55 2.43 17.29
N ARG A 186 11.88 1.21 17.69
CA ARG A 186 12.86 0.32 17.04
C ARG A 186 12.31 -1.08 16.96
N GLY A 187 12.98 -1.95 16.20
CA GLY A 187 12.56 -3.33 16.01
C GLY A 187 11.67 -3.51 14.80
N ASN A 188 10.88 -4.58 14.78
CA ASN A 188 9.95 -4.93 13.69
C ASN A 188 8.67 -5.51 14.29
N ILE A 189 7.66 -5.74 13.44
CA ILE A 189 6.46 -6.47 13.86
C ILE A 189 6.82 -7.77 14.60
N GLY A 190 6.18 -7.99 15.74
CA GLY A 190 6.46 -9.05 16.71
C GLY A 190 7.45 -8.66 17.82
N GLU A 191 8.35 -7.71 17.57
CA GLU A 191 9.44 -7.35 18.49
C GLU A 191 9.76 -5.84 18.41
N PHE A 192 8.77 -4.98 18.60
CA PHE A 192 9.01 -3.55 18.74
C PHE A 192 9.54 -3.19 20.13
N GLU A 193 10.51 -2.29 20.17
CA GLU A 193 11.00 -1.60 21.36
C GLU A 193 10.58 -0.13 21.27
N VAL A 194 9.76 0.33 22.20
CA VAL A 194 9.22 1.69 22.24
C VAL A 194 9.79 2.40 23.45
N GLU A 195 10.62 3.40 23.19
CA GLU A 195 11.25 4.24 24.20
C GLU A 195 10.32 5.42 24.50
N ILE A 196 9.82 5.47 25.73
CA ILE A 196 9.02 6.59 26.24
C ILE A 196 9.82 7.40 27.26
N GLU A 197 9.59 8.71 27.27
CA GLU A 197 10.10 9.61 28.29
C GLU A 197 8.96 10.05 29.19
N ARG A 198 9.19 9.97 30.50
CA ARG A 198 8.24 10.44 31.51
C ARG A 198 8.98 11.01 32.70
N ASP A 199 8.36 11.98 33.36
CA ASP A 199 8.95 12.60 34.55
C ASP A 199 8.48 11.97 35.86
N ILE A 200 7.34 11.28 35.86
CA ILE A 200 6.75 10.64 37.04
C ILE A 200 6.49 9.16 36.76
N ASP A 201 7.13 8.30 37.56
CA ASP A 201 6.91 6.85 37.59
C ASP A 201 5.57 6.56 38.30
N VAL A 202 4.57 6.18 37.50
CA VAL A 202 3.21 5.89 37.97
C VAL A 202 3.16 4.69 38.91
N GLU A 203 4.06 3.71 38.76
CA GLU A 203 4.10 2.53 39.62
C GLU A 203 4.68 2.84 41.00
N ARG A 204 5.61 3.81 41.08
CA ARG A 204 6.18 4.27 42.35
C ARG A 204 5.40 5.40 43.00
N CYS A 205 4.56 6.10 42.24
CA CYS A 205 3.76 7.21 42.75
C CYS A 205 2.66 6.71 43.69
N ILE A 206 2.68 7.16 44.94
CA ILE A 206 1.65 6.83 45.94
C ILE A 206 0.55 7.90 46.04
N SER A 207 0.49 8.81 45.07
CA SER A 207 -0.49 9.90 44.98
C SER A 207 -0.65 10.75 46.26
N CYS A 208 0.46 11.07 46.94
CA CYS A 208 0.43 11.81 48.20
C CYS A 208 0.25 13.34 48.06
N GLY A 209 0.52 13.91 46.88
CA GLY A 209 0.35 15.33 46.58
C GLY A 209 1.46 16.29 47.02
N LEU A 210 2.49 15.81 47.72
CA LEU A 210 3.58 16.66 48.22
C LEU A 210 4.32 17.42 47.10
N CYS A 211 4.51 16.79 45.95
CA CYS A 211 5.15 17.41 44.79
C CYS A 211 4.36 18.60 44.24
N ALA A 212 3.03 18.47 44.17
CA ALA A 212 2.16 19.54 43.69
C ALA A 212 2.17 20.75 44.63
N ASP A 213 2.13 20.50 45.94
CA ASP A 213 2.23 21.56 46.96
C ASP A 213 3.59 22.28 46.94
N ALA A 214 4.66 21.55 46.63
CA ALA A 214 6.02 22.10 46.57
C ALA A 214 6.29 22.89 45.28
N CYS A 215 5.52 22.69 44.21
CA CYS A 215 5.80 23.25 42.90
C CYS A 215 5.58 24.78 42.85
N PRO A 216 6.63 25.61 42.71
CA PRO A 216 6.49 27.07 42.71
C PRO A 216 5.77 27.60 41.46
N LYS A 217 5.69 26.80 40.40
CA LYS A 217 5.01 27.12 39.14
C LYS A 217 3.56 26.64 39.09
N ASN A 218 3.13 25.83 40.06
CA ASN A 218 1.87 25.07 39.98
C ASN A 218 1.74 24.26 38.67
N ALA A 219 2.85 23.70 38.20
CA ALA A 219 2.92 22.94 36.96
C ALA A 219 2.57 21.45 37.12
N ILE A 220 2.33 20.98 38.35
CA ILE A 220 1.98 19.59 38.63
C ILE A 220 0.46 19.49 38.84
N ARG A 221 -0.21 18.70 38.00
CA ARG A 221 -1.66 18.48 38.07
C ARG A 221 -1.98 17.06 38.49
N TYR A 222 -3.16 16.88 39.06
CA TYR A 222 -3.71 15.58 39.41
C TYR A 222 -5.06 15.42 38.72
N ASP A 223 -5.11 14.48 37.78
CA ASP A 223 -6.35 13.96 37.21
C ASP A 223 -6.55 12.54 37.75
N ALA A 224 -6.25 11.49 36.97
CA ALA A 224 -6.14 10.13 37.49
C ALA A 224 -4.76 9.82 38.09
N VAL A 225 -3.71 10.47 37.55
CA VAL A 225 -2.32 10.40 38.03
C VAL A 225 -1.72 11.81 38.10
N TYR A 226 -0.59 11.95 38.78
CA TYR A 226 0.17 13.20 38.77
C TYR A 226 0.95 13.34 37.45
N THR A 227 0.83 14.47 36.78
CA THR A 227 1.57 14.83 35.55
C THR A 227 2.24 16.21 35.70
N ILE A 228 3.29 16.45 34.91
CA ILE A 228 4.02 17.71 34.86
C ILE A 228 3.72 18.41 33.53
N GLU A 229 3.14 19.61 33.59
CA GLU A 229 2.75 20.39 32.41
C GLU A 229 3.89 21.29 31.90
N GLU A 230 3.74 21.84 30.68
CA GLU A 230 4.72 22.73 30.00
C GLU A 230 5.18 23.97 30.81
N GLY A 231 4.47 24.30 31.91
CA GLY A 231 4.84 25.39 32.83
C GLY A 231 6.00 25.08 33.78
N CYS A 232 6.52 23.86 33.78
CA CYS A 232 7.65 23.44 34.61
C CYS A 232 8.96 24.08 34.14
N ASP A 233 9.79 24.56 35.09
CA ASP A 233 11.15 25.04 34.81
C ASP A 233 12.23 24.09 35.35
N GLU A 234 11.86 22.83 35.62
CA GLU A 234 12.75 21.76 36.07
C GLU A 234 13.57 22.13 37.32
N CYS A 235 13.00 22.93 38.23
CA CYS A 235 13.71 23.39 39.44
C CYS A 235 14.11 22.27 40.42
N GLY A 236 13.42 21.12 40.36
CA GLY A 236 13.71 19.94 41.19
C GLY A 236 13.03 19.90 42.55
N ASP A 237 12.25 20.92 42.95
CA ASP A 237 11.61 20.97 44.28
C ASP A 237 10.67 19.77 44.53
N CYS A 238 10.00 19.28 43.48
CA CYS A 238 9.14 18.10 43.53
C CYS A 238 9.91 16.79 43.79
N ILE A 239 11.14 16.68 43.31
CA ILE A 239 12.00 15.50 43.49
C ILE A 239 12.39 15.38 44.96
N GLU A 240 12.82 16.48 45.58
CA GLU A 240 13.27 16.51 46.98
C GLU A 240 12.17 16.14 47.99
N VAL A 241 10.90 16.41 47.66
CA VAL A 241 9.76 16.09 48.52
C VAL A 241 9.11 14.74 48.22
N CYS A 242 9.54 14.04 47.16
CA CYS A 242 8.94 12.77 46.75
C CYS A 242 9.41 11.63 47.69
N PRO A 243 8.52 11.01 48.49
CA PRO A 243 8.94 10.02 49.48
C PRO A 243 9.28 8.65 48.87
N THR A 244 8.96 8.44 47.59
CA THR A 244 9.16 7.16 46.88
C THR A 244 10.13 7.25 45.71
N ASP A 245 10.81 8.40 45.56
CA ASP A 245 11.72 8.66 44.43
C ASP A 245 11.04 8.37 43.07
N ALA A 246 9.77 8.74 42.95
CA ALA A 246 8.95 8.51 41.77
C ALA A 246 9.14 9.59 40.70
N ILE A 247 9.83 10.70 41.01
CA ILE A 247 10.00 11.83 40.08
C ILE A 247 11.46 11.87 39.64
N ASP A 248 11.69 11.77 38.34
CA ASP A 248 13.01 11.88 37.71
C ASP A 248 12.82 12.46 36.32
N PHE A 249 13.38 13.66 36.08
CA PHE A 249 13.19 14.35 34.80
C PHE A 249 13.88 13.60 33.67
N HIS A 250 13.18 13.50 32.54
CA HIS A 250 13.67 12.78 31.35
C HIS A 250 13.98 11.30 31.59
N SER A 251 13.30 10.67 32.55
CA SER A 251 13.43 9.22 32.76
C SER A 251 12.90 8.46 31.56
N ARG A 252 13.60 7.41 31.17
CA ARG A 252 13.32 6.61 29.97
C ARG A 252 12.90 5.20 30.35
N GLU A 253 11.80 4.76 29.78
CA GLU A 253 11.30 3.39 29.87
C GLU A 253 11.22 2.79 28.46
N VAL A 254 11.47 1.48 28.36
CA VAL A 254 11.33 0.73 27.12
C VAL A 254 10.17 -0.24 27.27
N ILE A 255 9.18 -0.10 26.40
CA ILE A 255 8.02 -0.98 26.30
C ILE A 255 8.23 -1.92 25.11
N HIS A 256 7.91 -3.19 25.28
CA HIS A 256 7.91 -4.17 24.20
C HIS A 256 6.49 -4.41 23.69
N ALA A 257 6.31 -4.45 22.37
CA ALA A 257 5.03 -4.76 21.76
C ALA A 257 5.22 -5.50 20.43
N GLY A 258 4.26 -6.36 20.07
CA GLY A 258 4.22 -7.00 18.76
C GLY A 258 3.75 -6.05 17.66
N GLN A 259 2.77 -5.20 17.95
CA GLN A 259 2.20 -4.22 17.02
C GLN A 259 1.94 -2.88 17.72
N ILE A 260 1.87 -1.81 16.93
CA ILE A 260 1.61 -0.46 17.42
C ILE A 260 0.43 0.15 16.66
N LEU A 261 -0.56 0.68 17.39
CA LEU A 261 -1.63 1.51 16.84
C LEU A 261 -1.51 2.93 17.36
N ALA A 262 -1.17 3.87 16.49
CA ALA A 262 -1.01 5.26 16.87
C ALA A 262 -2.18 6.10 16.34
N ILE A 263 -2.95 6.69 17.25
CA ILE A 263 -4.13 7.51 16.95
C ILE A 263 -3.75 8.97 17.20
N THR A 264 -3.86 9.81 16.17
CA THR A 264 -3.39 11.21 16.24
C THR A 264 -4.42 12.21 15.71
N LYS A 265 -4.62 13.30 16.48
CA LYS A 265 -5.43 14.46 16.06
C LYS A 265 -4.75 15.25 14.94
N ASP A 266 -3.41 15.24 14.93
CA ASP A 266 -2.60 15.94 13.93
C ASP A 266 -2.08 14.95 12.89
N LYS A 267 -2.68 14.97 11.69
CA LYS A 267 -2.17 14.25 10.50
C LYS A 267 -0.74 14.67 10.10
N GLY A 268 -0.21 15.74 10.72
CA GLY A 268 1.12 16.29 10.49
C GLY A 268 2.17 15.98 11.56
N LYS A 269 1.86 15.23 12.63
CA LYS A 269 2.89 14.70 13.54
C LYS A 269 3.61 13.57 12.80
N GLU A 270 4.55 13.95 11.92
CA GLU A 270 5.33 13.03 11.08
C GLU A 270 6.29 12.22 11.94
N TRP A 271 5.79 11.16 12.56
CA TRP A 271 6.67 10.15 13.10
C TRP A 271 7.37 9.44 11.95
N LYS A 272 8.70 9.53 11.91
CA LYS A 272 9.51 8.82 10.90
C LYS A 272 9.30 7.30 10.91
N TRP A 273 8.79 6.75 12.01
CA TRP A 273 8.50 5.33 12.20
C TRP A 273 7.08 4.92 11.77
N ALA A 274 6.16 5.87 11.54
CA ALA A 274 4.74 5.59 11.30
C ALA A 274 4.45 4.71 10.08
N ALA A 275 5.35 4.67 9.10
CA ALA A 275 5.18 3.90 7.87
C ALA A 275 5.69 2.45 7.97
N GLN A 276 6.28 2.04 9.10
CA GLN A 276 6.83 0.70 9.28
C GLN A 276 5.72 -0.37 9.37
N PHE A 277 5.93 -1.53 8.77
CA PHE A 277 4.98 -2.63 8.88
C PHE A 277 4.82 -3.12 10.32
N GLY A 278 3.57 -3.32 10.74
CA GLY A 278 3.20 -3.61 12.13
C GLY A 278 2.88 -2.36 12.95
N ILE A 279 3.07 -1.19 12.37
CA ILE A 279 2.66 0.09 12.91
C ILE A 279 1.52 0.63 12.05
N TYR A 280 0.42 0.96 12.72
CA TYR A 280 -0.79 1.48 12.08
C TYR A 280 -1.05 2.86 12.62
N THR A 281 -1.20 3.84 11.72
CA THR A 281 -1.58 5.20 12.09
C THR A 281 -3.00 5.47 11.66
N ALA A 282 -3.82 5.95 12.59
CA ALA A 282 -5.18 6.36 12.33
C ALA A 282 -5.38 7.85 12.68
N ALA A 283 -6.18 8.52 11.87
CA ALA A 283 -6.74 9.82 12.21
C ALA A 283 -7.77 9.71 13.33
N VAL A 284 -8.08 10.84 13.96
CA VAL A 284 -9.09 10.94 15.02
C VAL A 284 -10.50 10.98 14.40
N ASP A 285 -10.85 9.89 13.72
CA ASP A 285 -12.18 9.60 13.20
C ASP A 285 -12.46 8.09 13.25
N ASP A 286 -13.69 7.74 13.66
CA ASP A 286 -14.10 6.35 13.94
C ASP A 286 -13.86 5.38 12.78
N GLU A 287 -14.03 5.84 11.52
CA GLU A 287 -13.91 4.95 10.35
C GLU A 287 -12.46 4.56 10.08
N ASP A 288 -11.52 5.51 10.11
CA ASP A 288 -10.09 5.24 9.89
C ASP A 288 -9.50 4.41 11.05
N ALA A 289 -9.80 4.78 12.29
CA ALA A 289 -9.37 4.04 13.48
C ALA A 289 -9.85 2.59 13.46
N LEU A 290 -11.12 2.34 13.11
CA LEU A 290 -11.67 0.99 13.02
C LEU A 290 -11.06 0.21 11.84
N GLY A 291 -10.82 0.84 10.70
CA GLY A 291 -10.14 0.22 9.56
C GLY A 291 -8.74 -0.27 9.91
N LYS A 292 -7.92 0.58 10.55
CA LYS A 292 -6.58 0.24 11.03
C LYS A 292 -6.60 -0.82 12.13
N THR A 293 -7.61 -0.78 13.00
CA THR A 293 -7.81 -1.80 14.04
C THR A 293 -8.08 -3.18 13.45
N ILE A 294 -8.93 -3.27 12.42
CA ILE A 294 -9.18 -4.54 11.72
C ILE A 294 -7.91 -5.07 11.05
N GLU A 295 -7.15 -4.17 10.41
CA GLU A 295 -5.87 -4.52 9.79
C GLU A 295 -4.87 -5.05 10.81
N LEU A 296 -4.74 -4.39 11.96
CA LEU A 296 -3.93 -4.82 13.08
C LEU A 296 -4.34 -6.21 13.57
N VAL A 297 -5.63 -6.40 13.89
CA VAL A 297 -6.17 -7.68 14.40
C VAL A 297 -5.95 -8.82 13.41
N SER A 298 -5.98 -8.54 12.11
CA SER A 298 -5.72 -9.56 11.08
C SER A 298 -4.28 -10.08 11.07
N ASN A 299 -3.37 -9.36 11.74
CA ASN A 299 -1.95 -9.70 11.85
C ASN A 299 -1.54 -10.22 13.25
N LEU A 300 -2.47 -10.44 14.17
CA LEU A 300 -2.16 -11.01 15.50
C LEU A 300 -1.77 -12.50 15.41
N GLY A 301 -0.86 -12.93 16.28
CA GLY A 301 -0.37 -14.31 16.36
C GLY A 301 0.62 -14.68 15.25
N GLU A 302 0.62 -15.94 14.84
CA GLU A 302 1.48 -16.41 13.73
C GLU A 302 0.85 -16.10 12.37
N ILE A 303 1.56 -15.35 11.54
CA ILE A 303 1.15 -15.02 10.18
C ILE A 303 2.11 -15.59 9.14
N GLU A 304 1.57 -15.91 7.96
CA GLU A 304 2.37 -16.21 6.78
C GLU A 304 2.47 -14.96 5.88
N LYS A 305 3.69 -14.62 5.49
CA LYS A 305 3.97 -13.51 4.57
C LYS A 305 4.80 -13.97 3.38
N ASP A 306 4.55 -13.39 2.23
CA ASP A 306 5.37 -13.61 1.05
C ASP A 306 6.72 -12.89 1.17
N LYS A 307 7.80 -13.60 0.84
CA LYS A 307 9.11 -12.99 0.62
C LYS A 307 9.10 -12.27 -0.72
N PHE A 308 8.92 -10.94 -0.68
CA PHE A 308 8.75 -10.16 -1.91
C PHE A 308 10.03 -9.99 -2.74
N LEU A 309 11.19 -9.94 -2.10
CA LEU A 309 12.46 -9.59 -2.76
C LEU A 309 13.35 -10.81 -3.02
N ASP A 310 13.86 -10.86 -4.24
CA ASP A 310 15.08 -11.59 -4.59
C ASP A 310 16.28 -10.62 -4.56
N LEU A 311 17.38 -11.03 -3.93
CA LEU A 311 18.51 -10.17 -3.61
C LEU A 311 19.82 -10.80 -4.08
N ASP A 312 20.48 -10.17 -5.05
CA ASP A 312 21.83 -10.52 -5.46
C ASP A 312 22.87 -9.60 -4.77
N LEU A 313 23.16 -9.90 -3.51
CA LEU A 313 24.06 -9.08 -2.69
C LEU A 313 25.51 -9.07 -3.21
N GLU A 314 25.93 -10.05 -4.03
CA GLU A 314 27.25 -10.06 -4.65
C GLU A 314 27.45 -8.90 -5.65
N ARG A 315 26.34 -8.45 -6.25
CA ARG A 315 26.31 -7.28 -7.14
C ARG A 315 26.15 -5.97 -6.39
N CYS A 316 25.89 -5.98 -5.08
CA CYS A 316 25.68 -4.75 -4.33
C CYS A 316 26.94 -3.87 -4.33
N ALA A 317 26.75 -2.58 -4.66
CA ALA A 317 27.84 -1.60 -4.59
C ALA A 317 28.20 -1.18 -3.16
N SER A 318 27.33 -1.48 -2.18
CA SER A 318 27.55 -1.19 -0.77
C SER A 318 28.15 -2.40 -0.07
N GLY A 319 29.26 -2.23 0.64
CA GLY A 319 29.93 -3.28 1.41
C GLY A 319 30.79 -4.27 0.60
N ARG A 320 30.87 -4.16 -0.73
CA ARG A 320 31.68 -5.07 -1.58
C ARG A 320 33.18 -4.97 -1.35
N SER A 321 33.67 -3.78 -1.01
CA SER A 321 35.10 -3.50 -0.78
C SER A 321 35.40 -3.15 0.67
N GLU A 322 34.54 -3.59 1.59
CA GLU A 322 34.56 -3.17 2.99
C GLU A 322 34.36 -1.64 3.18
N LEU A 323 33.63 -1.02 2.25
CA LEU A 323 33.40 0.43 2.18
C LEU A 323 31.92 0.75 2.13
N ILE A 324 31.58 1.86 2.77
CA ILE A 324 30.27 2.51 2.63
C ILE A 324 30.10 2.91 1.15
N GLY A 325 29.20 2.21 0.45
CA GLY A 325 28.93 2.43 -0.96
C GLY A 325 27.58 3.10 -1.21
N CYS A 326 26.87 2.63 -2.24
CA CYS A 326 25.57 3.18 -2.63
C CYS A 326 24.51 3.08 -1.50
N GLU A 327 23.70 4.12 -1.34
CA GLU A 327 22.66 4.24 -0.30
C GLU A 327 21.26 4.45 -0.88
N SER A 328 21.09 4.35 -2.19
CA SER A 328 19.88 4.78 -2.89
C SER A 328 18.60 4.07 -2.42
N CYS A 329 18.70 2.87 -1.85
CA CYS A 329 17.55 2.11 -1.35
C CYS A 329 17.22 2.31 0.14
N LEU A 330 18.03 3.10 0.88
CA LEU A 330 17.77 3.42 2.30
C LEU A 330 16.45 4.16 2.58
N PRO A 331 15.88 4.97 1.66
CA PRO A 331 14.58 5.61 1.85
C PRO A 331 13.37 4.66 1.82
N CYS A 332 13.50 3.43 2.34
CA CYS A 332 12.41 2.47 2.37
C CYS A 332 11.30 2.93 3.34
N PRO A 333 10.04 3.11 2.90
CA PRO A 333 8.89 3.40 3.76
C PRO A 333 8.79 2.54 5.00
N TYR A 334 8.96 1.24 4.79
CA TYR A 334 8.53 0.24 5.74
C TYR A 334 9.65 -0.13 6.72
N GLY A 335 10.73 0.66 6.77
CA GLY A 335 11.91 0.35 7.58
C GLY A 335 12.61 -0.96 7.18
N ALA A 336 12.29 -1.53 6.02
CA ALA A 336 12.78 -2.84 5.62
C ALA A 336 14.23 -2.85 5.14
N ILE A 337 14.84 -1.67 4.98
CA ILE A 337 16.20 -1.53 4.46
C ILE A 337 16.96 -0.63 5.42
N THR A 338 18.03 -1.17 6.01
CA THR A 338 18.87 -0.46 6.96
C THR A 338 20.34 -0.61 6.61
N ARG A 339 21.18 0.19 7.25
CA ARG A 339 22.63 0.07 7.14
C ARG A 339 23.16 -0.80 8.28
N ASP A 340 23.96 -1.80 7.92
CA ASP A 340 24.70 -2.66 8.85
C ASP A 340 26.19 -2.52 8.57
N GLY A 341 26.83 -1.60 9.30
CA GLY A 341 28.21 -1.17 9.03
C GLY A 341 28.37 -0.57 7.63
N ASP A 342 29.17 -1.24 6.81
CA ASP A 342 29.44 -0.88 5.42
C ASP A 342 28.42 -1.46 4.42
N LYS A 343 27.61 -2.44 4.84
CA LYS A 343 26.63 -3.15 4.02
C LYS A 343 25.23 -2.58 4.21
N ILE A 344 24.34 -2.96 3.28
CA ILE A 344 22.90 -2.75 3.39
C ILE A 344 22.27 -4.06 3.84
N ALA A 345 21.43 -3.99 4.86
CA ALA A 345 20.61 -5.09 5.35
C ALA A 345 19.17 -4.95 4.84
N PHE A 346 18.54 -6.07 4.54
CA PHE A 346 17.16 -6.15 4.07
C PHE A 346 16.37 -7.07 5.00
N SER A 347 15.21 -6.61 5.45
CA SER A 347 14.26 -7.36 6.28
C SER A 347 13.14 -7.92 5.39
N ASP A 348 13.06 -9.24 5.28
CA ASP A 348 11.94 -9.90 4.61
C ASP A 348 10.63 -9.72 5.41
N VAL A 349 10.73 -9.55 6.73
CA VAL A 349 9.58 -9.36 7.65
C VAL A 349 8.94 -7.99 7.42
N SER A 350 9.73 -6.93 7.37
CA SER A 350 9.22 -5.55 7.26
C SER A 350 8.87 -5.18 5.82
N CYS A 351 9.43 -5.85 4.81
CA CYS A 351 9.19 -5.56 3.39
C CYS A 351 7.72 -5.77 3.01
N GLN A 352 7.07 -4.77 2.41
CA GLN A 352 5.70 -4.87 1.89
C GLN A 352 5.61 -5.01 0.37
N GLY A 353 6.74 -5.23 -0.31
CA GLY A 353 6.74 -5.48 -1.76
C GLY A 353 6.37 -4.28 -2.65
N CYS A 354 6.48 -3.03 -2.15
CA CYS A 354 6.14 -1.85 -2.96
C CYS A 354 7.07 -1.62 -4.17
N GLY A 355 8.27 -2.19 -4.16
CA GLY A 355 9.22 -2.09 -5.29
C GLY A 355 10.04 -0.80 -5.38
N LEU A 356 9.93 0.13 -4.42
CA LEU A 356 10.72 1.37 -4.41
C LEU A 356 12.23 1.11 -4.51
N CYS A 357 12.75 0.12 -3.76
CA CYS A 357 14.16 -0.23 -3.84
C CYS A 357 14.56 -0.79 -5.22
N THR A 358 13.63 -1.43 -5.93
CA THR A 358 13.85 -1.93 -7.30
C THR A 358 13.94 -0.79 -8.30
N SER A 359 13.16 0.28 -8.13
CA SER A 359 13.23 1.47 -8.99
C SER A 359 14.47 2.32 -8.72
N LEU A 360 14.94 2.36 -7.47
CA LEU A 360 16.10 3.16 -7.06
C LEU A 360 17.46 2.47 -7.26
N CYS A 361 17.51 1.13 -7.32
CA CYS A 361 18.79 0.42 -7.40
C CYS A 361 19.39 0.46 -8.82
N PRO A 362 20.53 1.13 -9.03
CA PRO A 362 21.15 1.22 -10.36
C PRO A 362 21.72 -0.11 -10.85
N LEU A 363 21.88 -1.09 -9.96
CA LEU A 363 22.43 -2.42 -10.25
C LEU A 363 21.36 -3.52 -10.29
N SER A 364 20.09 -3.16 -10.07
CA SER A 364 18.95 -4.10 -10.00
C SER A 364 19.19 -5.27 -9.04
N VAL A 365 19.81 -4.98 -7.89
CA VAL A 365 20.10 -5.94 -6.82
C VAL A 365 18.81 -6.45 -6.16
N PRO A 366 17.91 -5.58 -5.65
CA PRO A 366 16.58 -6.00 -5.27
C PRO A 366 15.68 -6.10 -6.50
N GLN A 367 14.98 -7.23 -6.60
CA GLN A 367 13.93 -7.46 -7.60
C GLN A 367 12.70 -8.03 -6.93
N LEU A 368 11.51 -7.55 -7.29
CA LEU A 368 10.26 -8.18 -6.88
C LEU A 368 10.12 -9.53 -7.56
N GLN A 369 10.00 -10.60 -6.77
CA GLN A 369 9.87 -11.97 -7.27
C GLN A 369 8.66 -12.13 -8.16
N GLU A 370 7.52 -11.63 -7.70
CA GLU A 370 6.24 -11.82 -8.40
C GLU A 370 6.00 -10.83 -9.53
N TYR A 371 6.75 -9.73 -9.57
CA TYR A 371 6.53 -8.63 -10.50
C TYR A 371 7.85 -8.07 -11.07
N PRO A 372 8.65 -8.90 -11.75
CA PRO A 372 9.95 -8.50 -12.28
C PRO A 372 9.80 -7.52 -13.46
N ASN A 373 10.86 -6.74 -13.73
CA ASN A 373 10.83 -5.69 -14.76
C ASN A 373 10.41 -6.18 -16.16
N HIS A 374 10.79 -7.40 -16.56
CA HIS A 374 10.41 -7.95 -17.86
C HIS A 374 8.89 -8.18 -17.99
N LEU A 375 8.19 -8.45 -16.89
CA LEU A 375 6.73 -8.53 -16.86
C LEU A 375 6.11 -7.16 -17.14
N ILE A 376 6.61 -6.10 -16.48
CA ILE A 376 6.15 -4.72 -16.71
C ILE A 376 6.30 -4.33 -18.18
N TYR A 377 7.50 -4.51 -18.75
CA TYR A 377 7.74 -4.12 -20.14
C TYR A 377 6.88 -4.91 -21.13
N SER A 378 6.71 -6.22 -20.90
CA SER A 378 5.79 -7.04 -21.70
C SER A 378 4.35 -6.52 -21.62
N GLN A 379 3.88 -6.12 -20.44
CA GLN A 379 2.54 -5.54 -20.28
C GLN A 379 2.39 -4.20 -21.00
N ILE A 380 3.39 -3.32 -20.90
CA ILE A 380 3.41 -2.03 -21.62
C ILE A 380 3.33 -2.27 -23.12
N GLU A 381 4.17 -3.15 -23.67
CA GLU A 381 4.18 -3.48 -25.10
C GLU A 381 2.82 -4.03 -25.57
N ASN A 382 2.27 -5.00 -24.84
CA ASN A 382 1.00 -5.62 -25.20
C ASN A 382 -0.18 -4.63 -25.15
N LEU A 383 -0.24 -3.77 -24.13
CA LEU A 383 -1.28 -2.73 -24.02
C LEU A 383 -1.17 -1.71 -25.17
N LEU A 384 0.04 -1.31 -25.54
CA LEU A 384 0.28 -0.29 -26.57
C LEU A 384 0.24 -0.86 -28.00
N SER A 385 0.20 -2.18 -28.17
CA SER A 385 0.20 -2.86 -29.48
C SER A 385 -1.04 -2.59 -30.37
N GLY A 386 -2.15 -2.12 -29.80
CA GLY A 386 -3.42 -1.98 -30.54
C GLY A 386 -3.59 -0.67 -31.32
N ASP A 387 -4.71 -0.59 -32.05
CA ASP A 387 -5.03 0.51 -32.99
C ASP A 387 -5.95 1.57 -32.36
N LEU A 388 -5.57 2.11 -31.21
CA LEU A 388 -6.27 3.24 -30.58
C LEU A 388 -5.77 4.57 -31.15
N ALA A 389 -6.68 5.54 -31.29
CA ALA A 389 -6.36 6.87 -31.80
C ALA A 389 -5.49 7.70 -30.84
N LYS A 390 -5.65 7.46 -29.54
CA LYS A 390 -4.77 7.95 -28.47
C LYS A 390 -4.50 6.79 -27.51
N LYS A 391 -3.24 6.57 -27.17
CA LYS A 391 -2.77 5.51 -26.28
C LYS A 391 -2.22 6.15 -25.02
N VAL A 392 -3.07 6.29 -24.00
CA VAL A 392 -2.63 6.79 -22.70
C VAL A 392 -2.52 5.62 -21.75
N LEU A 393 -1.30 5.34 -21.29
CA LEU A 393 -1.05 4.29 -20.31
C LEU A 393 -1.37 4.81 -18.91
N LEU A 394 -2.14 4.04 -18.14
CA LEU A 394 -2.48 4.35 -16.75
C LEU A 394 -1.84 3.30 -15.86
N PHE A 395 -0.74 3.64 -15.19
CA PHE A 395 -0.23 2.84 -14.08
C PHE A 395 -1.09 3.10 -12.85
N VAL A 396 -1.54 2.03 -12.21
CA VAL A 396 -2.51 2.13 -11.11
C VAL A 396 -2.20 1.14 -10.00
N CYS A 397 -2.22 1.62 -8.75
CA CYS A 397 -2.14 0.71 -7.59
C CYS A 397 -3.46 -0.07 -7.43
N PRO A 398 -3.44 -1.29 -6.87
CA PRO A 398 -4.62 -2.16 -6.79
C PRO A 398 -5.77 -1.57 -5.97
N GLU A 399 -5.48 -0.69 -4.99
CA GLU A 399 -6.46 -0.02 -4.13
C GLU A 399 -7.45 0.84 -4.93
N HIS A 400 -7.05 1.32 -6.11
CA HIS A 400 -7.92 2.11 -6.99
C HIS A 400 -8.83 1.28 -7.90
N PHE A 401 -8.84 -0.05 -7.75
CA PHE A 401 -9.70 -0.93 -8.53
C PHE A 401 -11.19 -0.57 -8.35
N GLU A 402 -11.65 -0.34 -7.12
CA GLU A 402 -13.04 0.07 -6.87
C GLU A 402 -13.32 1.51 -7.30
N THR A 403 -12.33 2.40 -7.25
CA THR A 403 -12.44 3.76 -7.81
C THR A 403 -12.75 3.69 -9.31
N LEU A 404 -12.02 2.86 -10.06
CA LEU A 404 -12.27 2.65 -11.49
C LEU A 404 -13.63 1.97 -11.74
N ASN A 405 -14.03 1.02 -10.89
CA ASN A 405 -15.39 0.44 -10.95
C ASN A 405 -16.47 1.50 -10.72
N ALA A 406 -16.30 2.40 -9.76
CA ALA A 406 -17.25 3.45 -9.45
C ALA A 406 -17.39 4.45 -10.62
N VAL A 407 -16.29 4.84 -11.26
CA VAL A 407 -16.29 5.65 -12.49
C VAL A 407 -17.08 4.93 -13.60
N GLY A 408 -16.83 3.63 -13.77
CA GLY A 408 -17.53 2.79 -14.74
C GLY A 408 -19.03 2.66 -14.48
N ARG A 409 -19.43 2.42 -13.23
CA ARG A 409 -20.85 2.33 -12.80
C ARG A 409 -21.58 3.66 -13.01
N LYS A 410 -20.89 4.79 -12.83
CA LYS A 410 -21.40 6.14 -13.13
C LYS A 410 -21.39 6.48 -14.63
N LYS A 411 -20.80 5.63 -15.48
CA LYS A 411 -20.69 5.81 -16.95
C LYS A 411 -20.05 7.15 -17.32
N ILE A 412 -19.03 7.55 -16.56
CA ILE A 412 -18.26 8.76 -16.85
C ILE A 412 -17.38 8.46 -18.06
N ASN A 413 -17.56 9.20 -19.14
CA ASN A 413 -16.76 9.04 -20.35
C ASN A 413 -15.40 9.72 -20.18
N TYR A 414 -14.35 9.04 -20.63
CA TYR A 414 -12.98 9.54 -20.66
C TYR A 414 -12.26 8.95 -21.90
N PRO A 415 -11.11 9.47 -22.36
CA PRO A 415 -10.36 8.86 -23.45
C PRO A 415 -9.99 7.41 -23.16
N ALA A 416 -9.72 6.55 -24.16
CA ALA A 416 -9.29 5.17 -23.90
C ALA A 416 -7.94 5.07 -23.13
N LEU A 417 -8.01 5.17 -21.80
CA LEU A 417 -6.89 4.90 -20.89
C LEU A 417 -6.66 3.39 -20.81
N LEU A 418 -5.41 2.96 -20.89
CA LEU A 418 -5.00 1.56 -20.82
C LEU A 418 -4.48 1.26 -19.40
N PRO A 419 -5.29 0.66 -18.52
CA PRO A 419 -4.87 0.41 -17.14
C PRO A 419 -3.84 -0.73 -17.08
N LEU A 420 -2.74 -0.48 -16.39
CA LEU A 420 -1.74 -1.45 -15.98
C LEU A 420 -1.64 -1.44 -14.46
N PHE A 421 -2.18 -2.48 -13.83
CA PHE A 421 -2.10 -2.65 -12.39
C PHE A 421 -0.70 -3.12 -12.01
N VAL A 422 -0.03 -2.33 -11.17
CA VAL A 422 1.28 -2.63 -10.58
C VAL A 422 1.11 -2.75 -9.06
N PRO A 423 1.96 -3.51 -8.34
CA PRO A 423 1.83 -3.66 -6.89
C PRO A 423 1.81 -2.31 -6.16
N CYS A 424 2.67 -1.40 -6.57
CA CYS A 424 2.67 0.00 -6.17
C CYS A 424 3.31 0.82 -7.30
N ILE A 425 2.91 2.08 -7.47
CA ILE A 425 3.55 2.97 -8.46
C ILE A 425 4.98 3.37 -8.05
N ASP A 426 5.38 3.14 -6.79
CA ASP A 426 6.78 3.31 -6.34
C ASP A 426 7.76 2.36 -7.05
N LEU A 427 7.26 1.25 -7.61
CA LEU A 427 8.03 0.34 -8.46
C LEU A 427 8.49 0.99 -9.77
N LEU A 428 7.89 2.11 -10.17
CA LEU A 428 8.15 2.74 -11.45
C LEU A 428 9.34 3.70 -11.35
N SER A 429 10.33 3.48 -12.22
CA SER A 429 11.40 4.43 -12.50
C SER A 429 11.12 5.18 -13.80
N GLU A 430 11.98 6.13 -14.11
CA GLU A 430 11.94 6.91 -15.34
C GLU A 430 12.08 6.01 -16.56
N THR A 431 12.76 4.87 -16.42
CA THR A 431 12.95 3.92 -17.52
C THR A 431 11.65 3.26 -17.98
N GLN A 432 10.70 2.98 -17.08
CA GLN A 432 9.39 2.44 -17.47
C GLN A 432 8.52 3.54 -18.08
N ILE A 433 8.55 4.76 -17.54
CA ILE A 433 7.80 5.91 -18.08
C ILE A 433 8.28 6.24 -19.49
N LEU A 434 9.59 6.46 -19.67
CA LEU A 434 10.19 6.75 -20.98
C LEU A 434 10.06 5.56 -21.93
N GLY A 435 10.15 4.33 -21.43
CA GLY A 435 9.90 3.12 -22.19
C GLY A 435 8.49 3.06 -22.77
N ALA A 436 7.47 3.50 -22.02
CA ALA A 436 6.10 3.58 -22.53
C ALA A 436 5.98 4.56 -23.71
N PHE A 437 6.63 5.73 -23.64
CA PHE A 437 6.68 6.66 -24.77
C PHE A 437 7.43 6.08 -25.97
N ALA A 438 8.55 5.39 -25.74
CA ALA A 438 9.31 4.71 -26.79
C ALA A 438 8.49 3.61 -27.50
N LEU A 439 7.55 2.99 -26.78
CA LEU A 439 6.60 1.99 -27.30
C LEU A 439 5.31 2.61 -27.88
N GLY A 440 5.24 3.94 -27.99
CA GLY A 440 4.16 4.65 -28.68
C GLY A 440 3.00 5.09 -27.79
N ALA A 441 3.20 5.26 -26.48
CA ALA A 441 2.24 5.95 -25.65
C ALA A 441 2.20 7.46 -25.99
N ASP A 442 0.99 8.02 -26.08
CA ASP A 442 0.74 9.46 -26.22
C ASP A 442 0.75 10.18 -24.86
N GLY A 443 0.66 9.42 -23.77
CA GLY A 443 0.69 9.94 -22.40
C GLY A 443 0.78 8.82 -21.38
N VAL A 444 1.27 9.18 -20.20
CA VAL A 444 1.38 8.27 -19.05
C VAL A 444 0.72 8.96 -17.85
N ILE A 445 -0.14 8.23 -17.15
CA ILE A 445 -0.78 8.66 -15.90
C ILE A 445 -0.37 7.67 -14.80
N LEU A 446 -0.05 8.21 -13.63
CA LEU A 446 0.26 7.47 -12.42
C LEU A 446 -0.86 7.71 -11.40
N LEU A 447 -1.52 6.64 -10.96
CA LEU A 447 -2.59 6.69 -9.96
C LEU A 447 -2.20 5.84 -8.74
N GLY A 448 -1.61 6.50 -7.75
CA GLY A 448 -1.12 5.88 -6.51
C GLY A 448 -2.09 6.00 -5.33
N CYS A 449 -2.03 5.04 -4.40
CA CYS A 449 -2.71 5.10 -3.11
C CYS A 449 -1.98 6.05 -2.13
N GLU A 450 -2.54 6.23 -0.93
CA GLU A 450 -1.96 7.07 0.12
C GLU A 450 -0.59 6.58 0.63
N ASN A 451 -0.31 5.28 0.50
CA ASN A 451 0.95 4.65 0.93
C ASN A 451 2.10 4.84 -0.08
N CYS A 452 1.85 5.49 -1.22
CA CYS A 452 2.87 5.73 -2.25
C CYS A 452 3.77 6.92 -1.89
N HIS A 453 5.06 6.85 -2.24
CA HIS A 453 6.07 7.83 -1.85
C HIS A 453 6.07 9.01 -2.82
N ARG A 454 5.15 9.95 -2.57
CA ARG A 454 4.88 11.10 -3.45
C ARG A 454 6.15 11.84 -3.86
N GLU A 455 7.05 12.15 -2.93
CA GLU A 455 8.28 12.89 -3.25
C GLU A 455 9.16 12.15 -4.27
N THR A 456 9.30 10.83 -4.12
CA THR A 456 10.09 10.02 -5.06
C THR A 456 9.41 9.99 -6.42
N ILE A 457 8.10 9.78 -6.47
CA ILE A 457 7.31 9.77 -7.71
C ILE A 457 7.39 11.12 -8.43
N GLU A 458 7.27 12.23 -7.70
CA GLU A 458 7.40 13.58 -8.27
C GLU A 458 8.78 13.81 -8.88
N SER A 459 9.83 13.32 -8.22
CA SER A 459 11.20 13.36 -8.76
C SER A 459 11.31 12.55 -10.07
N THR A 460 10.79 11.32 -10.09
CA THR A 460 10.75 10.44 -11.27
C THR A 460 10.00 11.11 -12.43
N ILE A 461 8.82 11.68 -12.18
CA ILE A 461 8.02 12.40 -13.18
C ILE A 461 8.78 13.62 -13.71
N LYS A 462 9.41 14.38 -12.82
CA LYS A 462 10.18 15.57 -13.19
C LYS A 462 11.34 15.21 -14.11
N PHE A 463 12.10 14.16 -13.78
CA PHE A 463 13.19 13.69 -14.63
C PHE A 463 12.69 13.20 -16.00
N ALA A 464 11.60 12.41 -16.03
CA ALA A 464 11.00 11.95 -17.27
C ALA A 464 10.56 13.13 -18.16
N ASN A 465 9.89 14.12 -17.59
CA ASN A 465 9.48 15.34 -18.30
C ASN A 465 10.66 16.18 -18.79
N MET A 466 11.73 16.30 -18.00
CA MET A 466 12.96 16.97 -18.41
C MET A 466 13.61 16.26 -19.59
N THR A 467 13.67 14.93 -19.55
CA THR A 467 14.22 14.10 -20.63
C THR A 467 13.42 14.27 -21.91
N LEU A 468 12.10 14.11 -21.81
CA LEU A 468 11.15 14.32 -22.90
C LEU A 468 11.32 15.70 -23.55
N SER A 469 11.37 16.75 -22.74
CA SER A 469 11.58 18.13 -23.21
C SER A 469 12.93 18.33 -23.88
N ALA A 470 14.01 17.73 -23.35
CA ALA A 470 15.36 17.86 -23.88
C ALA A 470 15.53 17.21 -25.27
N PHE A 471 14.68 16.24 -25.61
CA PHE A 471 14.66 15.58 -26.91
C PHE A 471 13.54 16.07 -27.83
N ASP A 472 12.84 17.15 -27.48
CA ASP A 472 11.64 17.66 -28.18
C ASP A 472 10.52 16.61 -28.32
N LEU A 473 10.46 15.65 -27.40
CA LEU A 473 9.45 14.61 -27.32
C LEU A 473 8.44 15.03 -26.24
N GLY A 474 7.28 15.60 -26.57
CA GLY A 474 6.25 15.92 -25.57
C GLY A 474 5.63 17.32 -25.66
N SER A 475 6.08 18.17 -26.58
CA SER A 475 5.46 19.46 -26.90
C SER A 475 4.26 19.30 -27.83
N GLY A 476 3.23 18.59 -27.36
CA GLY A 476 1.88 18.67 -27.93
C GLY A 476 1.24 20.00 -27.56
N SER A 477 1.17 20.94 -28.50
CA SER A 477 0.41 22.20 -28.49
C SER A 477 -0.61 22.37 -27.34
N GLY A 478 -0.22 23.13 -26.31
CA GLY A 478 -1.08 23.39 -25.14
C GLY A 478 -0.59 24.52 -24.23
N SER A 479 0.25 25.45 -24.70
CA SER A 479 0.59 26.67 -23.97
C SER A 479 -0.39 27.78 -24.35
N GLY A 480 -1.57 27.80 -23.72
CA GLY A 480 -2.44 28.95 -23.68
C GLY A 480 -1.89 30.00 -22.72
N SER A 481 -0.78 30.67 -23.09
CA SER A 481 -0.35 31.90 -22.43
C SER A 481 -1.26 33.03 -22.89
N GLY A 482 -2.44 33.12 -22.27
CA GLY A 482 -3.28 34.31 -22.31
C GLY A 482 -2.68 35.37 -21.41
N SER A 483 -1.73 36.15 -21.93
CA SER A 483 -1.35 37.43 -21.35
C SER A 483 -2.50 38.43 -21.55
N GLY A 484 -3.50 38.33 -20.67
CA GLY A 484 -4.56 39.32 -20.50
C GLY A 484 -4.24 40.17 -19.28
N SER A 485 -3.54 41.28 -19.50
CA SER A 485 -3.44 42.37 -18.53
C SER A 485 -4.85 42.91 -18.24
N GLY A 486 -5.34 42.71 -17.03
CA GLY A 486 -6.65 43.17 -16.59
C GLY A 486 -6.68 43.36 -15.07
N SER A 487 -6.18 44.51 -14.64
CA SER A 487 -6.37 45.08 -13.31
C SER A 487 -7.86 45.14 -12.91
N GLY A 488 -8.18 44.76 -11.67
CA GLY A 488 -9.45 45.15 -11.04
C GLY A 488 -9.88 44.26 -9.88
N SER A 489 -9.69 44.79 -8.65
CA SER A 489 -10.57 44.69 -7.47
C SER A 489 -11.56 43.51 -7.43
N GLY A 490 -11.49 42.58 -6.48
CA GLY A 490 -11.61 42.84 -5.05
C GLY A 490 -13.05 42.57 -4.62
N SER A 491 -13.24 41.55 -3.77
CA SER A 491 -14.27 41.30 -2.75
C SER A 491 -14.35 39.80 -2.50
#